data_AF-A0A1Q2TZ10-F1
#
_entry.id   AF-A0A1Q2TZ10-F1
#
_cell.length_a   1.000
_cell.length_b   1.000
_cell.length_c   1.000
_cell.angle_alpha   90.00
_cell.angle_beta   90.00
_cell.angle_gamma   90.00
#
_symmetry.space_group_name_H-M   'P 1'
#
loop_
_entity.id
_entity.type
_entity.pdbx_description
1 polymer ?
#
loop_
_entity_poly.entity_id
_entity_poly.type
_entity_poly.pdbx_seq_one_letter_code
_entity_poly.pdbx_strand_id
1 'polypeptide(L)'
;MSSPSFDSGQELDAQDIVTLTDAMGRSLDCYVENEITEDGVEYYFLMPVDPPVVVLAWDEDEEEEENDLPETELIDDPEKLAEIFPDAKAVLAEQDLTLLDTAHMMTVRGELPPLDEEKILSLEIEGDEADEGEELEAEELQELARFYHLDQLYSIYTPLEPIPLFVKVTAEDEMEILEPGEPMVQRLIDTFMLQDAD
;
A
#
# COMPACT_ATOMS: atom_id res chain seq x y z
N MET A 1 -40.81 -19.36 -3.77
CA MET A 1 -40.51 -18.38 -4.83
C MET A 1 -40.69 -17.01 -4.23
N SER A 2 -39.64 -16.49 -3.61
CA SER A 2 -39.64 -15.15 -3.02
C SER A 2 -38.34 -14.50 -3.45
N SER A 3 -38.43 -13.69 -4.50
CA SER A 3 -37.35 -12.80 -4.93
C SER A 3 -37.33 -11.58 -3.99
N PRO A 4 -36.16 -11.10 -3.55
CA PRO A 4 -36.07 -9.78 -2.98
C PRO A 4 -36.08 -8.74 -4.10
N SER A 5 -36.84 -7.67 -3.89
CA SER A 5 -36.84 -6.48 -4.74
C SER A 5 -35.63 -5.62 -4.39
N PHE A 6 -34.81 -5.28 -5.38
CA PHE A 6 -33.81 -4.22 -5.29
C PHE A 6 -34.52 -2.87 -5.42
N ASP A 7 -34.36 -2.02 -4.42
CA ASP A 7 -34.78 -0.62 -4.43
C ASP A 7 -33.69 0.19 -5.13
N SER A 8 -34.03 0.78 -6.27
CA SER A 8 -33.12 1.58 -7.09
C SER A 8 -33.15 3.02 -6.61
N GLY A 9 -32.05 3.51 -6.01
CA GLY A 9 -32.01 4.88 -5.51
C GLY A 9 -30.70 5.36 -4.89
N GLN A 10 -29.56 5.23 -5.59
CA GLN A 10 -28.47 6.22 -5.50
C GLN A 10 -27.43 5.99 -6.61
N GLU A 11 -27.27 6.99 -7.49
CA GLU A 11 -26.12 7.14 -8.39
C GLU A 11 -24.90 7.57 -7.56
N LEU A 12 -24.03 6.60 -7.29
CA LEU A 12 -22.57 6.69 -7.21
C LEU A 12 -22.15 5.34 -7.80
N ASP A 13 -21.26 5.30 -8.80
CA ASP A 13 -20.73 4.04 -9.32
C ASP A 13 -20.17 3.23 -8.14
N ALA A 14 -20.95 2.26 -7.65
CA ALA A 14 -20.53 1.41 -6.56
C ALA A 14 -19.53 0.43 -7.16
N GLN A 15 -18.25 0.79 -7.15
CA GLN A 15 -17.18 -0.18 -7.29
C GLN A 15 -17.43 -1.29 -6.26
N ASP A 16 -17.45 -2.54 -6.71
CA ASP A 16 -17.62 -3.67 -5.80
C ASP A 16 -16.47 -3.66 -4.78
N ILE A 17 -16.82 -3.79 -3.49
CA ILE A 17 -15.82 -3.86 -2.42
C ILE A 17 -15.64 -5.33 -2.05
N VAL A 18 -14.40 -5.77 -2.04
CA VAL A 18 -13.99 -7.08 -1.54
C VAL A 18 -13.15 -6.92 -0.28
N THR A 19 -13.23 -7.89 0.64
CA THR A 19 -12.46 -7.87 1.88
C THR A 19 -11.44 -9.00 1.85
N LEU A 20 -10.15 -8.65 1.80
CA LEU A 20 -9.04 -9.58 2.00
C LEU A 20 -8.88 -9.85 3.49
N THR A 21 -8.54 -11.09 3.85
CA THR A 21 -8.32 -11.51 5.25
C THR A 21 -7.05 -12.32 5.34
N ASP A 22 -6.19 -12.01 6.31
CA ASP A 22 -4.94 -12.74 6.51
C ASP A 22 -5.06 -13.87 7.56
N ALA A 23 -3.96 -14.60 7.77
CA ALA A 23 -3.89 -15.69 8.74
C ALA A 23 -4.09 -15.25 10.21
N MET A 24 -3.95 -13.96 10.51
CA MET A 24 -4.17 -13.38 11.83
C MET A 24 -5.62 -12.90 12.02
N GLY A 25 -6.45 -12.96 10.97
CA GLY A 25 -7.84 -12.52 10.97
C GLY A 25 -7.99 -11.00 10.87
N ARG A 26 -6.95 -10.29 10.43
CA ARG A 26 -7.06 -8.87 10.05
C ARG A 26 -7.80 -8.78 8.72
N SER A 27 -8.41 -7.63 8.45
CA SER A 27 -9.18 -7.39 7.22
C SER A 27 -8.63 -6.18 6.48
N LEU A 28 -8.66 -6.23 5.15
CA LEU A 28 -8.36 -5.11 4.26
C LEU A 28 -9.47 -5.02 3.23
N ASP A 29 -10.19 -3.90 3.21
CA ASP A 29 -11.21 -3.63 2.20
C ASP A 29 -10.56 -3.02 0.97
N CYS A 30 -10.94 -3.51 -0.21
CA CYS A 30 -10.44 -3.05 -1.49
C CYS A 30 -11.57 -2.82 -2.48
N TYR A 31 -11.44 -1.79 -3.32
CA TYR A 31 -12.23 -1.63 -4.52
C TYR A 31 -11.76 -2.61 -5.59
N VAL A 32 -12.69 -3.24 -6.29
CA VAL A 32 -12.41 -4.00 -7.51
C VAL A 32 -12.29 -3.00 -8.65
N GLU A 33 -11.06 -2.81 -9.13
CA GLU A 33 -10.79 -2.00 -10.30
C GLU A 33 -11.02 -2.81 -11.58
N ASN A 34 -10.61 -4.08 -11.59
CA ASN A 34 -10.82 -4.96 -12.74
C ASN A 34 -10.81 -6.45 -12.34
N GLU A 35 -11.42 -7.28 -13.19
CA GLU A 35 -11.50 -8.74 -13.04
C GLU A 35 -11.15 -9.44 -14.35
N ILE A 36 -10.35 -10.51 -14.28
CA ILE A 36 -9.97 -11.32 -15.43
C ILE A 36 -10.15 -12.80 -15.09
N THR A 37 -10.72 -13.57 -16.02
CA THR A 37 -10.71 -15.03 -15.96
C THR A 37 -9.77 -15.62 -17.00
N GLU A 38 -8.70 -16.27 -16.57
CA GLU A 38 -7.76 -17.00 -17.44
C GLU A 38 -7.66 -18.47 -17.01
N ASP A 39 -7.75 -19.39 -17.97
CA ASP A 39 -7.69 -20.85 -17.73
C ASP A 39 -8.66 -21.37 -16.65
N GLY A 40 -9.76 -20.65 -16.41
CA GLY A 40 -10.76 -20.99 -15.39
C GLY A 40 -10.39 -20.57 -13.97
N VAL A 41 -9.36 -19.72 -13.81
CA VAL A 41 -8.99 -19.06 -12.56
C VAL A 41 -9.39 -17.58 -12.67
N GLU A 42 -10.03 -17.07 -11.62
CA GLU A 42 -10.41 -15.66 -11.52
C GLU A 42 -9.29 -14.87 -10.84
N TYR A 43 -8.95 -13.73 -11.42
CA TYR A 43 -7.94 -12.79 -10.94
C TYR A 43 -8.60 -11.43 -10.75
N TYR A 44 -8.26 -10.75 -9.65
CA TYR A 44 -8.72 -9.38 -9.41
C TYR A 44 -7.56 -8.42 -9.30
N PHE A 45 -7.79 -7.23 -9.83
CA PHE A 45 -6.99 -6.04 -9.63
C PHE A 45 -7.70 -5.18 -8.60
N LEU A 46 -7.09 -5.03 -7.43
CA LEU A 46 -7.70 -4.46 -6.25
C LEU A 46 -6.96 -3.20 -5.80
N MET A 47 -7.72 -2.21 -5.35
CA MET A 47 -7.19 -0.99 -4.76
C MET A 47 -7.60 -0.88 -3.29
N PRO A 48 -6.66 -0.75 -2.34
CA PRO A 48 -7.00 -0.49 -0.94
C PRO A 48 -7.95 0.70 -0.80
N VAL A 49 -9.01 0.54 -0.01
CA VAL A 49 -9.98 1.63 0.26
C VAL A 49 -9.31 2.77 1.04
N ASP A 50 -8.50 2.41 2.04
CA ASP A 50 -7.69 3.33 2.83
C ASP A 50 -6.23 3.26 2.30
N PRO A 51 -5.55 4.40 2.07
CA PRO A 51 -4.21 4.41 1.48
C PRO A 51 -3.16 3.67 2.32
N PRO A 52 -2.14 3.06 1.67
CA PRO A 52 -1.01 2.41 2.33
C PRO A 52 -0.24 3.38 3.21
N VAL A 53 0.37 2.88 4.29
CA VAL A 53 1.43 3.61 4.99
C VAL A 53 2.63 2.74 5.27
N VAL A 54 3.80 3.38 5.23
CA VAL A 54 5.10 2.79 5.60
C VAL A 54 5.74 3.62 6.70
N VAL A 55 6.60 2.99 7.50
CA VAL A 55 7.33 3.65 8.57
C VAL A 55 8.82 3.51 8.30
N LEU A 56 9.53 4.63 8.30
CA LEU A 56 10.98 4.67 8.13
C LEU A 56 11.63 5.09 9.45
N ALA A 57 12.71 4.42 9.83
CA ALA A 57 13.61 4.87 10.89
C ALA A 57 14.78 5.65 10.27
N TRP A 58 15.17 6.75 10.90
CA TRP A 58 16.30 7.57 10.46
C TRP A 58 17.55 7.21 11.24
N ASP A 59 18.66 6.89 10.59
CA ASP A 59 19.91 6.71 11.33
C ASP A 59 20.42 8.07 11.84
N GLU A 60 20.56 8.22 13.15
CA GLU A 60 21.07 9.45 13.78
C GLU A 60 22.60 9.40 14.02
N ASP A 61 23.23 8.22 13.87
CA ASP A 61 24.64 7.99 14.19
C ASP A 61 25.58 8.15 12.97
N GLU A 62 25.04 8.39 11.77
CA GLU A 62 25.86 8.79 10.63
C GLU A 62 26.31 10.25 10.80
N GLU A 63 27.58 10.42 11.17
CA GLU A 63 28.26 11.71 11.07
C GLU A 63 28.06 12.21 9.63
N GLU A 64 27.23 13.24 9.44
CA GLU A 64 26.97 13.91 8.17
C GLU A 64 28.29 14.11 7.40
N GLU A 65 28.71 13.15 6.57
CA GLU A 65 29.66 13.44 5.51
C GLU A 65 28.91 14.43 4.62
N GLU A 66 29.48 15.62 4.39
CA GLU A 66 28.84 16.82 3.79
C GLU A 66 28.15 16.59 2.42
N ASN A 67 28.03 15.36 1.92
CA ASN A 67 27.39 14.99 0.65
C ASN A 67 26.52 13.71 0.66
N ASP A 68 26.32 13.01 1.79
CA ASP A 68 25.44 11.83 1.82
C ASP A 68 24.07 12.17 2.42
N LEU A 69 23.00 11.66 1.78
CA LEU A 69 21.64 11.72 2.32
C LEU A 69 21.59 10.82 3.57
N PRO A 70 20.87 11.23 4.64
CA PRO A 70 20.73 10.37 5.82
C PRO A 70 20.13 9.02 5.44
N GLU A 71 20.78 7.93 5.86
CA GLU A 71 20.28 6.58 5.60
C GLU A 71 18.95 6.35 6.35
N THR A 72 17.97 5.78 5.66
CA THR A 72 16.67 5.43 6.25
C THR A 72 16.39 3.94 6.08
N GLU A 73 15.89 3.31 7.13
CA GLU A 73 15.54 1.89 7.14
C GLU A 73 14.01 1.74 7.13
N LEU A 74 13.47 0.96 6.17
CA LEU A 74 12.07 0.55 6.19
C LEU A 74 11.81 -0.39 7.37
N ILE A 75 10.79 -0.07 8.17
CA ILE A 75 10.40 -0.88 9.31
C ILE A 75 9.27 -1.83 8.90
N ASP A 76 9.64 -3.07 8.58
CA ASP A 76 8.72 -4.16 8.21
C ASP A 76 8.63 -5.29 9.27
N ASP A 77 9.57 -5.32 10.22
CA ASP A 77 9.56 -6.30 11.31
C ASP A 77 8.31 -6.13 12.21
N PRO A 78 7.48 -7.19 12.36
CA PRO A 78 6.24 -7.12 13.14
C PRO A 78 6.44 -6.80 14.63
N GLU A 79 7.57 -7.21 15.23
CA GLU A 79 7.83 -6.93 16.64
C GLU A 79 8.18 -5.45 16.83
N LYS A 80 9.07 -4.90 16.00
CA LYS A 80 9.44 -3.47 15.98
C LYS A 80 8.23 -2.58 15.67
N LEU A 81 7.42 -2.96 14.67
CA LEU A 81 6.17 -2.25 14.36
C LEU A 81 5.22 -2.23 15.55
N ALA A 82 5.02 -3.37 16.24
CA ALA A 82 4.13 -3.45 17.39
C ALA A 82 4.58 -2.56 18.56
N GLU A 83 5.89 -2.37 18.74
CA GLU A 83 6.45 -1.49 19.77
C GLU A 83 6.16 -0.01 19.50
N ILE A 84 6.32 0.43 18.26
CA ILE A 84 6.15 1.84 17.86
C ILE A 84 4.70 2.21 17.48
N PHE A 85 3.85 1.22 17.21
CA PHE A 85 2.46 1.42 16.77
C PHE A 85 1.63 2.38 17.66
N PRO A 86 1.71 2.32 19.01
CA PRO A 86 0.96 3.25 19.86
C PRO A 86 1.35 4.72 19.65
N ASP A 87 2.63 5.00 19.45
CA ASP A 87 3.15 6.35 19.25
C ASP A 87 2.80 6.84 17.84
N ALA A 88 2.99 6.00 16.83
CA ALA A 88 2.59 6.26 15.44
C ALA A 88 1.09 6.61 15.33
N LYS A 89 0.24 5.83 16.01
CA LYS A 89 -1.20 6.07 16.08
C LYS A 89 -1.54 7.39 16.76
N ALA A 90 -0.81 7.75 17.83
CA ALA A 90 -1.04 8.99 18.56
C ALA A 90 -0.73 10.22 17.68
N VAL A 91 0.42 10.22 16.99
CA VAL A 91 0.81 11.37 16.15
C VAL A 91 -0.03 11.53 14.89
N LEU A 92 -0.51 10.45 14.29
CA LEU A 92 -1.46 10.53 13.18
C LEU A 92 -2.83 11.06 13.63
N ALA A 93 -3.28 10.68 14.83
CA ALA A 93 -4.54 11.18 15.37
C ALA A 93 -4.53 12.70 15.62
N GLU A 94 -3.36 13.32 15.82
CA GLU A 94 -3.24 14.78 15.90
C GLU A 94 -3.57 15.49 14.58
N GLN A 95 -3.54 14.75 13.46
CA GLN A 95 -3.86 15.23 12.11
C GLN A 95 -5.20 14.67 11.59
N ASP A 96 -6.07 14.21 12.50
CA ASP A 96 -7.35 13.59 12.16
C ASP A 96 -7.20 12.32 11.28
N LEU A 97 -6.03 11.68 11.33
CA LEU A 97 -5.72 10.42 10.65
C LEU A 97 -5.79 9.24 11.63
N THR A 98 -6.39 8.14 11.20
CA THR A 98 -6.50 6.89 11.97
C THR A 98 -5.64 5.81 11.34
N LEU A 99 -4.57 5.42 12.04
CA LEU A 99 -3.73 4.28 11.65
C LEU A 99 -4.47 2.96 11.89
N LEU A 100 -4.46 2.09 10.87
CA LEU A 100 -5.08 0.77 10.88
C LEU A 100 -4.04 -0.32 10.60
N ASP A 101 -4.06 -1.35 11.43
CA ASP A 101 -3.32 -2.60 11.22
C ASP A 101 -4.22 -3.55 10.42
N THR A 102 -4.17 -3.42 9.09
CA THR A 102 -5.01 -4.17 8.15
C THR A 102 -4.32 -5.46 7.68
N ALA A 103 -5.06 -6.32 6.98
CA ALA A 103 -4.46 -7.50 6.36
C ALA A 103 -3.36 -7.07 5.37
N HIS A 104 -2.22 -7.75 5.38
CA HIS A 104 -1.10 -7.59 4.44
C HIS A 104 -0.33 -6.26 4.47
N MET A 105 -0.93 -5.16 4.91
CA MET A 105 -0.30 -3.83 4.96
C MET A 105 -0.91 -2.96 6.06
N MET A 106 -0.21 -1.91 6.46
CA MET A 106 -0.79 -0.84 7.28
C MET A 106 -1.46 0.19 6.39
N THR A 107 -2.59 0.71 6.82
CA THR A 107 -3.35 1.73 6.08
C THR A 107 -3.72 2.90 6.99
N VAL A 108 -4.01 4.05 6.40
CA VAL A 108 -4.45 5.23 7.14
C VAL A 108 -5.81 5.71 6.63
N ARG A 109 -6.74 5.91 7.57
CA ARG A 109 -8.06 6.47 7.29
C ARG A 109 -8.14 7.92 7.71
N GLY A 110 -8.63 8.78 6.82
CA GLY A 110 -8.86 10.19 7.09
C GLY A 110 -8.62 11.05 5.85
N GLU A 111 -8.67 12.36 6.00
CA GLU A 111 -8.32 13.27 4.91
C GLU A 111 -6.81 13.50 4.95
N LEU A 112 -6.10 13.03 3.92
CA LEU A 112 -4.65 13.22 3.82
C LEU A 112 -4.31 14.73 3.75
N PRO A 113 -3.18 15.15 4.35
CA PRO A 113 -2.73 16.52 4.24
C PRO A 113 -2.44 16.88 2.77
N PRO A 114 -2.54 18.16 2.39
CA PRO A 114 -2.16 18.59 1.05
C PRO A 114 -0.69 18.27 0.78
N LEU A 115 -0.39 17.94 -0.47
CA LEU A 115 0.99 17.69 -0.91
C LEU A 115 1.86 18.93 -0.66
N ASP A 116 3.04 18.67 -0.11
CA ASP A 116 4.08 19.65 0.18
C ASP A 116 5.38 19.12 -0.40
N GLU A 117 5.88 19.77 -1.46
CA GLU A 117 7.07 19.34 -2.20
C GLU A 117 8.31 19.22 -1.29
N GLU A 118 8.36 20.00 -0.19
CA GLU A 118 9.46 19.93 0.78
C GLU A 118 9.38 18.69 1.70
N LYS A 119 8.26 17.95 1.65
CA LYS A 119 7.99 16.77 2.47
C LYS A 119 7.78 15.51 1.65
N ILE A 120 8.15 15.55 0.37
CA ILE A 120 8.22 14.38 -0.49
C ILE A 120 9.62 13.78 -0.33
N LEU A 121 9.65 12.49 0.01
CA LEU A 121 10.87 11.70 0.02
C LEU A 121 10.91 10.88 -1.27
N SER A 122 11.99 10.99 -2.04
CA SER A 122 12.26 10.11 -3.18
C SER A 122 13.17 8.99 -2.70
N LEU A 123 12.64 7.76 -2.63
CA LEU A 123 13.39 6.56 -2.28
C LEU A 123 13.94 5.91 -3.55
N GLU A 124 15.26 5.84 -3.64
CA GLU A 124 15.93 5.04 -4.65
C GLU A 124 15.91 3.57 -4.19
N ILE A 125 15.12 2.73 -4.85
CA ILE A 125 15.14 1.29 -4.61
C ILE A 125 16.32 0.70 -5.37
N GLU A 126 17.28 0.11 -4.64
CA GLU A 126 18.32 -0.70 -5.26
C GLU A 126 17.66 -1.92 -5.93
N GLY A 127 17.43 -1.84 -7.24
CA GLY A 127 16.92 -2.96 -8.02
C GLY A 127 17.90 -4.15 -7.96
N ASP A 128 17.36 -5.33 -7.68
CA ASP A 128 18.10 -6.58 -7.79
C ASP A 128 18.42 -6.80 -9.29
N GLU A 129 19.71 -6.72 -9.63
CA GLU A 129 20.30 -6.88 -10.97
C GLU A 129 20.11 -5.72 -11.97
N ALA A 130 21.06 -4.79 -11.89
CA ALA A 130 21.63 -3.99 -12.98
C ALA A 130 21.21 -4.38 -14.42
N ASP A 131 20.20 -3.70 -14.97
CA ASP A 131 20.19 -3.38 -16.40
C ASP A 131 20.78 -1.97 -16.56
N GLU A 132 22.00 -1.89 -17.12
CA GLU A 132 22.71 -0.65 -17.39
C GLU A 132 21.98 0.15 -18.49
N GLY A 133 20.83 0.76 -18.17
CA GLY A 133 20.06 1.52 -19.15
C GLY A 133 18.68 2.01 -18.73
N GLU A 134 18.07 1.48 -17.68
CA GLU A 134 16.80 1.98 -17.14
C GLU A 134 17.08 2.90 -15.95
N GLU A 135 16.62 4.15 -16.03
CA GLU A 135 16.61 5.06 -14.88
C GLU A 135 15.74 4.39 -13.82
N LEU A 136 16.30 4.03 -12.66
CA LEU A 136 15.53 3.50 -11.54
C LEU A 136 14.41 4.49 -11.23
N GLU A 137 13.15 4.07 -11.38
CA GLU A 137 12.01 4.90 -11.00
C GLU A 137 12.02 5.01 -9.47
N ALA A 138 12.41 6.19 -8.97
CA ALA A 138 12.40 6.46 -7.54
C ALA A 138 10.95 6.52 -7.04
N GLU A 139 10.65 5.80 -5.96
CA GLU A 139 9.33 5.86 -5.34
C GLU A 139 9.19 7.18 -4.57
N GLU A 140 8.15 7.95 -4.88
CA GLU A 140 7.85 9.19 -4.17
C GLU A 140 6.87 8.94 -3.03
N LEU A 141 7.27 9.34 -1.82
CA LEU A 141 6.50 9.19 -0.60
C LEU A 141 6.14 10.55 0.02
N GLN A 142 4.88 10.74 0.39
CA GLN A 142 4.43 11.89 1.17
C GLN A 142 4.58 11.64 2.67
N GLU A 143 5.29 12.51 3.37
CA GLU A 143 5.33 12.47 4.83
C GLU A 143 3.98 12.84 5.45
N LEU A 144 3.49 11.96 6.32
CA LEU A 144 2.30 12.19 7.12
C LEU A 144 2.68 12.73 8.50
N ALA A 145 3.61 12.10 9.21
CA ALA A 145 4.00 12.51 10.57
C ALA A 145 5.40 12.05 10.92
N ARG A 146 6.00 12.65 11.95
CA ARG A 146 7.24 12.19 12.59
C ARG A 146 7.05 12.00 14.08
N PHE A 147 7.77 11.06 14.66
CA PHE A 147 7.73 10.81 16.10
C PHE A 147 9.02 10.17 16.59
N TYR A 148 9.26 10.24 17.90
CA TYR A 148 10.38 9.56 18.54
C TYR A 148 9.87 8.39 19.36
N HIS A 149 10.58 7.27 19.30
CA HIS A 149 10.41 6.14 20.22
C HIS A 149 11.78 5.70 20.75
N LEU A 150 11.98 5.78 22.06
CA LEU A 150 13.26 5.44 22.72
C LEU A 150 14.48 6.11 22.08
N ASP A 151 14.41 7.43 21.87
CA ASP A 151 15.44 8.27 21.25
C ASP A 151 15.71 8.00 19.76
N GLN A 152 14.99 7.06 19.12
CA GLN A 152 15.03 6.84 17.67
C GLN A 152 13.95 7.67 16.98
N LEU A 153 14.33 8.45 15.96
CA LEU A 153 13.40 9.18 15.09
C LEU A 153 12.78 8.25 14.04
N TYR A 154 11.46 8.33 13.90
CA TYR A 154 10.67 7.65 12.88
C TYR A 154 9.83 8.66 12.10
N SER A 155 9.60 8.35 10.82
CA SER A 155 8.66 9.06 9.96
C SER A 155 7.65 8.09 9.36
N ILE A 156 6.40 8.54 9.25
CA ILE A 156 5.29 7.81 8.63
C ILE A 156 5.02 8.44 7.28
N TYR A 157 4.97 7.61 6.24
CA TYR A 157 4.77 8.01 4.87
C TYR A 157 3.59 7.28 4.22
N THR A 158 2.98 7.90 3.21
CA THR A 158 2.13 7.23 2.23
C THR A 158 2.76 7.34 0.86
N PRO A 159 2.77 6.28 0.04
CA PRO A 159 3.15 6.36 -1.37
C PRO A 159 2.27 7.38 -2.12
N LEU A 160 2.88 8.17 -3.01
CA LEU A 160 2.14 9.04 -3.92
C LEU A 160 1.47 8.24 -5.04
N GLU A 161 2.18 7.22 -5.53
CA GLU A 161 1.63 6.28 -6.49
C GLU A 161 0.79 5.22 -5.76
N PRO A 162 -0.48 5.02 -6.16
CA PRO A 162 -1.31 4.00 -5.55
C PRO A 162 -0.72 2.60 -5.76
N ILE A 163 -0.66 1.78 -4.70
CA ILE A 163 -0.14 0.41 -4.77
C ILE A 163 -1.32 -0.56 -4.99
N PRO A 164 -1.45 -1.18 -6.17
CA PRO A 164 -2.46 -2.18 -6.41
C PRO A 164 -2.11 -3.54 -5.80
N LEU A 165 -3.14 -4.32 -5.52
CA LEU A 165 -3.03 -5.71 -5.12
C LEU A 165 -3.59 -6.61 -6.22
N PHE A 166 -2.80 -7.60 -6.61
CA PHE A 166 -3.24 -8.66 -7.52
C PHE A 166 -3.60 -9.88 -6.69
N VAL A 167 -4.79 -10.43 -6.87
CA VAL A 167 -5.22 -11.64 -6.19
C VAL A 167 -5.74 -12.66 -7.18
N LYS A 168 -5.54 -13.94 -6.87
CA LYS A 168 -6.19 -15.07 -7.54
C LYS A 168 -7.21 -15.70 -6.61
N VAL A 169 -8.31 -16.20 -7.18
CA VAL A 169 -9.26 -17.06 -6.47
C VAL A 169 -8.80 -18.51 -6.58
N THR A 170 -8.60 -19.14 -5.42
CA THR A 170 -8.21 -20.55 -5.36
C THR A 170 -9.41 -21.47 -5.56
N ALA A 171 -9.16 -22.78 -5.73
CA ALA A 171 -10.23 -23.77 -5.84
C ALA A 171 -11.13 -23.89 -4.59
N GLU A 172 -10.69 -23.32 -3.46
CA GLU A 172 -11.43 -23.28 -2.19
C GLU A 172 -12.23 -21.99 -2.01
N ASP A 173 -12.33 -21.15 -3.06
CA ASP A 173 -12.99 -19.83 -3.03
C ASP A 173 -12.29 -18.80 -2.13
N GLU A 174 -11.01 -19.04 -1.82
CA GLU A 174 -10.16 -18.13 -1.05
C GLU A 174 -9.37 -17.21 -1.99
N MET A 175 -9.17 -15.96 -1.58
CA MET A 175 -8.35 -14.99 -2.31
C MET A 175 -6.91 -15.04 -1.82
N GLU A 176 -5.97 -15.28 -2.73
CA GLU A 176 -4.53 -15.31 -2.46
C GLU A 176 -3.85 -14.17 -3.20
N ILE A 177 -3.09 -13.33 -2.48
CA ILE A 177 -2.30 -12.24 -3.08
C ILE A 177 -1.16 -12.85 -3.90
N LEU A 178 -0.97 -12.28 -5.10
CA LEU A 178 0.16 -12.56 -5.97
C LEU A 178 1.26 -11.56 -5.71
N GLU A 179 2.49 -12.05 -5.56
CA GLU A 179 3.65 -11.19 -5.39
C GLU A 179 3.96 -10.47 -6.71
N PRO A 180 4.39 -9.18 -6.70
CA PRO A 180 4.68 -8.42 -7.91
C PRO A 180 5.65 -9.09 -8.89
N GLY A 181 6.60 -9.89 -8.38
CA GLY A 181 7.58 -10.63 -9.18
C GLY A 181 7.03 -11.89 -9.87
N GLU A 182 5.79 -12.27 -9.63
CA GLU A 182 5.20 -13.44 -10.28
C GLU A 182 4.95 -13.17 -11.78
N PRO A 183 5.35 -14.08 -12.70
CA PRO A 183 5.13 -13.90 -14.14
C PRO A 183 3.66 -13.69 -14.54
N MET A 184 2.73 -14.11 -13.69
CA MET A 184 1.30 -13.88 -13.89
C MET A 184 0.95 -12.41 -13.69
N VAL A 185 1.54 -11.73 -12.72
CA VAL A 185 1.27 -10.31 -12.44
C VAL A 185 1.64 -9.44 -13.64
N GLN A 186 2.82 -9.65 -14.22
CA GLN A 186 3.21 -8.93 -15.43
C GLN A 186 2.24 -9.13 -16.60
N ARG A 187 1.73 -10.35 -16.78
CA ARG A 187 0.73 -10.63 -17.82
C ARG A 187 -0.60 -9.94 -17.56
N LEU A 188 -1.01 -9.87 -16.30
CA LEU A 188 -2.23 -9.17 -15.90
C LEU A 188 -2.07 -7.68 -16.18
N ILE A 189 -0.93 -7.08 -15.79
CA ILE A 189 -0.59 -5.68 -16.10
C ILE A 189 -0.65 -5.41 -17.61
N ASP A 190 0.03 -6.24 -18.42
CA ASP A 190 0.03 -6.10 -19.88
C ASP A 190 -1.40 -6.15 -20.44
N THR A 191 -2.22 -7.05 -19.90
CA THR A 191 -3.62 -7.24 -20.33
C THR A 191 -4.48 -6.02 -19.98
N PHE A 192 -4.29 -5.44 -18.78
CA PHE A 192 -4.98 -4.22 -18.37
C PHE A 192 -4.58 -3.02 -19.22
N MET A 193 -3.27 -2.81 -19.43
CA MET A 193 -2.74 -1.71 -20.25
C MET A 193 -3.24 -1.76 -21.71
N LEU A 194 -3.53 -2.96 -22.24
CA LEU A 194 -4.09 -3.13 -23.58
C LEU A 194 -5.59 -2.82 -23.67
N GLN A 195 -6.35 -2.85 -22.57
CA GLN A 195 -7.78 -2.51 -22.56
C GLN A 195 -8.04 -1.00 -22.64
N ASP A 196 -7.14 -0.16 -22.12
CA ASP A 196 -7.25 1.31 -22.19
C ASP A 196 -6.95 1.90 -23.59
N ALA A 197 -6.49 1.06 -24.54
CA ALA A 197 -6.06 1.48 -25.86
C ALA A 197 -7.15 1.44 -26.95
N ASP A 198 -8.40 1.08 -26.63
CA ASP A 198 -9.54 0.96 -27.57
C ASP A 198 -10.66 2.00 -27.34
#